data_AF-G3MIJ1-F1
#
_entry.id   AF-G3MIJ1-F1
#
_cell.length_a   1.000
_cell.length_b   1.000
_cell.length_c   1.000
_cell.angle_alpha   90.00
_cell.angle_beta   90.00
_cell.angle_gamma   90.00
#
_symmetry.space_group_name_H-M   'P 1'
#
loop_
_entity.id
_entity.type
_entity.pdbx_description
1 polymer ?
#
loop_
_entity_poly.entity_id
_entity_poly.type
_entity_poly.pdbx_seq_one_letter_code
_entity_poly.pdbx_strand_id
1 'polypeptide(L)'
;AGWPNNSERDQSGWHGCRCTKGVQYRGKYYYEAKVTDEGLCRVGWATQAASHDLGTDKQSFGYGGTGKKSFGRQFDDYGEKFGMHDVIGCYLDLDNGSVKFSKNGNVFGEAFRIPANLTRCPMFPAVVLKNAEMQFNFGDGETPFKHPPGDGYVAVSKAESECIVDSTVTGASVGAPGSVKNAPQAIIIEPSRELAEQTLRCITSFKKYLKDPVIRELLIIGGVSVKDQIEVLRNGVDIVVGTPGRLEDLIATGELSLTQVRFFVLDEADGLLNQGNGDLINRIHKQIPQFTADGRRLQMMVCSATLHSFEVKKLAERLMHFPTWVDLKGEDSVPETVHHVVCIVDPRKDTSWMNVSRHVVTDGVHERDNVRPGASTPETLSEAVKILKGEYTVRAIQQQKMDQGIIFCRTKLDCDNLENYLNHLGSRGRDNPFSCVCLHSDRKAQERQANLEKFKKGAVKFLICTDVAARGIDVSGVPFVINVTLPDEKSNYVHRIGRVGRAERMGLAISLVAAIPEKVWYHSNCKNRGRNCYNTNLTDRGGCCIWYNEPQYLSDIEDHLNVTIQQVEPDLKIPADEFDGKVVYGQKRKEMGSSYATHTAQMAPAVQELAALEKKSQSIFIQRYYLKDQSFLR
;
A
#
# COMPACT_ATOMS: atom_id res chain seq x y z
N ALA A 1 -23.19 -1.36 23.25
CA ALA A 1 -23.20 -1.05 21.81
C ALA A 1 -23.16 -2.36 21.07
N GLY A 2 -24.30 -2.77 20.50
CA GLY A 2 -24.42 -4.00 19.70
C GLY A 2 -23.89 -3.77 18.29
N TRP A 3 -23.42 -4.82 17.65
CA TRP A 3 -22.84 -4.80 16.31
C TRP A 3 -23.97 -4.60 15.27
N PRO A 4 -24.03 -3.50 14.52
CA PRO A 4 -25.15 -3.30 13.57
C PRO A 4 -25.08 -4.27 12.39
N ASN A 5 -23.87 -4.59 11.91
CA ASN A 5 -23.61 -5.45 10.75
C ASN A 5 -22.44 -6.41 11.04
N ASN A 6 -22.57 -7.68 10.64
CA ASN A 6 -21.47 -8.66 10.66
C ASN A 6 -21.37 -9.35 9.29
N SER A 7 -20.18 -9.30 8.67
CA SER A 7 -19.92 -9.78 7.30
C SER A 7 -18.71 -10.72 7.28
N GLU A 8 -18.80 -11.86 6.60
CA GLU A 8 -17.68 -12.78 6.40
C GLU A 8 -17.61 -13.28 4.94
N ARG A 9 -16.39 -13.31 4.36
CA ARG A 9 -16.13 -13.78 2.98
C ARG A 9 -14.91 -14.71 2.86
N ASP A 10 -14.70 -15.59 3.85
CA ASP A 10 -13.77 -16.72 3.72
C ASP A 10 -14.52 -17.95 3.17
N GLN A 11 -14.01 -18.57 2.10
CA GLN A 11 -14.62 -19.77 1.52
C GLN A 11 -14.38 -21.03 2.38
N SER A 12 -13.39 -21.00 3.29
CA SER A 12 -12.87 -22.19 3.97
C SER A 12 -13.37 -22.41 5.41
N GLY A 13 -13.77 -21.36 6.14
CA GLY A 13 -14.09 -21.41 7.57
C GLY A 13 -15.55 -21.10 7.93
N TRP A 14 -15.90 -21.31 9.20
CA TRP A 14 -17.06 -20.70 9.87
C TRP A 14 -16.52 -19.73 10.90
N HIS A 15 -16.99 -18.48 10.94
CA HIS A 15 -16.59 -17.53 11.95
C HIS A 15 -17.80 -17.00 12.70
N GLY A 16 -17.70 -16.97 14.03
CA GLY A 16 -18.79 -16.49 14.87
C GLY A 16 -18.35 -15.47 15.88
N CYS A 17 -19.34 -14.74 16.37
CA CYS A 17 -19.18 -13.73 17.40
C CYS A 17 -20.38 -13.77 18.34
N ARG A 18 -20.21 -13.13 19.49
CA ARG A 18 -21.20 -13.03 20.55
C ARG A 18 -21.24 -11.59 21.04
N CYS A 19 -22.41 -11.11 21.43
CA CYS A 19 -22.54 -9.78 22.01
C CYS A 19 -21.75 -9.66 23.33
N THR A 20 -21.27 -8.45 23.60
CA THR A 20 -20.57 -8.11 24.85
C THR A 20 -21.51 -7.87 26.02
N LYS A 21 -22.82 -7.73 25.75
CA LYS A 21 -23.88 -7.65 26.76
C LYS A 21 -24.90 -8.77 26.54
N GLY A 22 -25.31 -9.39 27.62
CA GLY A 22 -26.28 -10.47 27.67
C GLY A 22 -27.31 -10.24 28.76
N VAL A 23 -28.18 -11.23 28.93
CA VAL A 23 -29.27 -11.23 29.90
C VAL A 23 -29.19 -12.45 30.81
N GLN A 24 -29.63 -12.31 32.06
CA GLN A 24 -29.60 -13.37 33.07
C GLN A 24 -30.79 -13.25 34.04
N TYR A 25 -31.00 -14.30 34.84
CA TYR A 25 -31.94 -14.41 35.95
C TYR A 25 -33.41 -14.63 35.58
N ARG A 26 -34.06 -13.65 34.95
CA ARG A 26 -35.51 -13.67 34.70
C ARG A 26 -35.88 -12.85 33.47
N GLY A 27 -37.11 -13.02 32.98
CA GLY A 27 -37.71 -12.25 31.90
C GLY A 27 -37.66 -12.93 30.53
N LYS A 28 -38.32 -12.29 29.57
CA LYS A 28 -38.49 -12.77 28.20
C LYS A 28 -37.88 -11.77 27.23
N TYR A 29 -36.88 -12.20 26.48
CA TYR A 29 -36.03 -11.34 25.65
C TYR A 29 -36.08 -11.70 24.17
N TYR A 30 -35.91 -10.68 23.34
CA TYR A 30 -36.04 -10.79 21.90
C TYR A 30 -35.03 -9.90 21.15
N TYR A 31 -34.56 -10.40 20.01
CA TYR A 31 -33.84 -9.61 19.00
C TYR A 31 -34.13 -10.15 17.58
N GLU A 32 -33.90 -9.32 16.56
CA GLU A 32 -34.01 -9.71 15.15
C GLU A 32 -32.63 -9.83 14.51
N ALA A 33 -32.52 -10.78 13.58
CA ALA A 33 -31.38 -10.96 12.71
C ALA A 33 -31.86 -11.09 11.26
N LYS A 34 -31.46 -10.16 10.40
CA LYS A 34 -31.82 -10.13 8.97
C LYS A 34 -30.64 -10.61 8.14
N VAL A 35 -30.88 -11.54 7.21
CA VAL A 35 -29.85 -11.97 6.25
C VAL A 35 -29.76 -10.94 5.12
N THR A 36 -28.54 -10.46 4.84
CA THR A 36 -28.29 -9.41 3.82
C THR A 36 -27.47 -9.89 2.63
N ASP A 37 -26.84 -11.07 2.71
CA ASP A 37 -26.04 -11.66 1.62
C ASP A 37 -26.31 -13.17 1.49
N GLU A 38 -25.96 -13.75 0.34
CA GLU A 38 -26.10 -15.19 0.08
C GLU A 38 -25.03 -15.99 0.81
N GLY A 39 -25.42 -16.91 1.70
CA GLY A 39 -24.48 -17.76 2.43
C GLY A 39 -25.12 -18.56 3.55
N LEU A 40 -24.30 -19.27 4.33
CA LEU A 40 -24.77 -20.05 5.48
C LEU A 40 -24.61 -19.25 6.77
N CYS A 41 -25.67 -19.25 7.57
CA CYS A 41 -25.70 -18.55 8.85
C CYS A 41 -26.37 -19.42 9.91
N ARG A 42 -25.96 -19.27 11.18
CA ARG A 42 -26.71 -19.71 12.36
C ARG A 42 -26.78 -18.59 13.37
N VAL A 43 -27.95 -18.34 13.92
CA VAL A 43 -28.22 -17.30 14.94
C VAL A 43 -28.82 -17.92 16.19
N GLY A 44 -28.67 -17.24 17.33
CA GLY A 44 -29.27 -17.70 18.59
C GLY A 44 -28.59 -17.17 19.84
N TRP A 45 -28.45 -18.03 20.84
CA TRP A 45 -28.06 -17.63 22.19
C TRP A 45 -26.90 -18.49 22.67
N ALA A 46 -25.91 -17.86 23.31
CA ALA A 46 -24.73 -18.52 23.81
C ALA A 46 -24.41 -18.07 25.23
N THR A 47 -23.96 -19.00 26.08
CA THR A 47 -23.41 -18.64 27.38
C THR A 47 -22.02 -18.02 27.22
N GLN A 48 -21.50 -17.47 28.32
CA GLN A 48 -20.15 -16.91 28.38
C GLN A 48 -19.04 -17.91 27.99
N ALA A 49 -19.24 -19.20 28.31
CA ALA A 49 -18.27 -20.27 28.09
C ALA A 49 -18.39 -20.95 26.71
N ALA A 50 -19.37 -20.54 25.90
CA ALA A 50 -19.54 -21.08 24.56
C ALA A 50 -18.37 -20.74 23.64
N SER A 51 -18.09 -21.66 22.73
CA SER A 51 -17.23 -21.44 21.57
C SER A 51 -17.89 -20.45 20.60
N HIS A 52 -17.08 -19.90 19.70
CA HIS A 52 -17.56 -19.02 18.64
C HIS A 52 -18.16 -19.79 17.44
N ASP A 53 -18.45 -21.08 17.59
CA ASP A 53 -19.14 -21.90 16.60
C ASP A 53 -20.52 -22.32 17.13
N LEU A 54 -21.49 -21.41 16.97
CA LEU A 54 -22.80 -21.49 17.61
C LEU A 54 -23.53 -22.83 17.39
N GLY A 55 -23.83 -23.53 18.48
CA GLY A 55 -24.60 -24.77 18.48
C GLY A 55 -23.77 -26.05 18.29
N THR A 56 -22.44 -25.96 18.14
CA THR A 56 -21.56 -27.15 18.12
C THR A 56 -21.06 -27.56 19.51
N ASP A 57 -21.20 -26.68 20.50
CA ASP A 57 -20.94 -26.96 21.91
C ASP A 57 -22.23 -27.12 22.72
N LYS A 58 -22.10 -27.60 23.97
CA LYS A 58 -23.21 -27.74 24.92
C LYS A 58 -23.46 -26.47 25.74
N GLN A 59 -23.04 -25.32 25.23
CA GLN A 59 -23.10 -24.01 25.88
C GLN A 59 -23.84 -22.98 25.02
N SER A 60 -24.36 -23.38 23.85
CA SER A 60 -24.97 -22.47 22.90
C SER A 60 -26.04 -23.14 22.04
N PHE A 61 -27.03 -22.35 21.65
CA PHE A 61 -28.26 -22.76 20.98
C PHE A 61 -28.37 -22.03 19.65
N GLY A 62 -28.30 -22.77 18.54
CA GLY A 62 -28.29 -22.20 17.19
C GLY A 62 -29.52 -22.61 16.38
N TYR A 63 -29.94 -21.72 15.49
CA TYR A 63 -30.89 -22.00 14.40
C TYR A 63 -30.27 -21.56 13.08
N GLY A 64 -30.14 -22.50 12.14
CA GLY A 64 -29.39 -22.32 10.90
C GLY A 64 -30.24 -22.14 9.65
N GLY A 65 -29.67 -21.48 8.64
CA GLY A 65 -30.31 -21.23 7.34
C GLY A 65 -30.80 -22.49 6.62
N THR A 66 -30.28 -23.66 7.00
CA THR A 66 -30.74 -24.97 6.51
C THR A 66 -32.03 -25.49 7.17
N GLY A 67 -32.67 -24.71 8.06
CA GLY A 67 -33.91 -25.07 8.76
C GLY A 67 -33.71 -25.93 10.00
N LYS A 68 -32.46 -26.13 10.41
CA LYS A 68 -32.09 -26.99 11.53
C LYS A 68 -31.79 -26.20 12.79
N LYS A 69 -32.20 -26.74 13.93
CA LYS A 69 -31.73 -26.30 15.24
C LYS A 69 -30.48 -27.10 15.63
N SER A 70 -29.55 -26.47 16.34
CA SER A 70 -28.29 -27.09 16.74
C SER A 70 -27.91 -26.83 18.20
N PHE A 71 -27.53 -27.90 18.91
CA PHE A 71 -26.99 -27.88 20.27
C PHE A 71 -26.03 -29.06 20.45
N GLY A 72 -24.81 -28.83 20.94
CA GLY A 72 -23.84 -29.90 21.20
C GLY A 72 -23.43 -30.71 19.96
N ARG A 73 -23.38 -30.07 18.78
CA ARG A 73 -23.08 -30.69 17.48
C ARG A 73 -24.15 -31.66 16.97
N GLN A 74 -25.32 -31.67 17.61
CA GLN A 74 -26.52 -32.33 17.10
C GLN A 74 -27.32 -31.34 16.25
N PHE A 75 -27.80 -31.77 15.08
CA PHE A 75 -28.52 -30.92 14.12
C PHE A 75 -29.86 -31.56 13.74
N ASP A 76 -30.93 -31.07 14.35
CA ASP A 76 -32.28 -31.61 14.17
C ASP A 76 -33.13 -30.67 13.32
N ASP A 77 -34.03 -31.23 12.50
CA ASP A 77 -35.02 -30.44 11.78
C ASP A 77 -35.97 -29.75 12.77
N TYR A 78 -36.29 -28.47 12.50
CA TYR A 78 -37.06 -27.67 13.45
C TYR A 78 -37.98 -26.65 12.77
N GLY A 79 -37.40 -25.80 11.92
CA GLY A 79 -38.11 -24.71 11.27
C GLY A 79 -37.90 -24.74 9.76
N GLU A 80 -38.24 -23.63 9.13
CA GLU A 80 -38.04 -23.48 7.68
C GLU A 80 -36.59 -23.12 7.34
N LYS A 81 -36.17 -23.42 6.12
CA LYS A 81 -34.92 -22.85 5.57
C LYS A 81 -35.06 -21.34 5.43
N PHE A 82 -33.98 -20.61 5.65
CA PHE A 82 -33.95 -19.16 5.49
C PHE A 82 -32.67 -18.70 4.80
N GLY A 83 -32.75 -17.57 4.10
CA GLY A 83 -31.65 -17.00 3.32
C GLY A 83 -31.82 -15.51 3.13
N MET A 84 -31.20 -14.96 2.09
CA MET A 84 -31.21 -13.52 1.78
C MET A 84 -32.62 -12.91 1.91
N HIS A 85 -32.70 -11.76 2.59
CA HIS A 85 -33.92 -10.99 2.89
C HIS A 85 -34.83 -11.52 4.00
N ASP A 86 -34.64 -12.76 4.46
CA ASP A 86 -35.39 -13.28 5.60
C ASP A 86 -34.97 -12.60 6.91
N VAL A 87 -35.95 -12.41 7.80
CA VAL A 87 -35.76 -11.87 9.16
C VAL A 87 -36.07 -12.95 10.17
N ILE A 88 -35.09 -13.24 11.02
CA ILE A 88 -35.18 -14.23 12.07
C ILE A 88 -35.37 -13.55 13.41
N GLY A 89 -36.50 -13.83 14.06
CA GLY A 89 -36.74 -13.40 15.43
C GLY A 89 -36.23 -14.45 16.41
N CYS A 90 -35.35 -14.05 17.33
CA CYS A 90 -34.71 -14.92 18.31
C CYS A 90 -35.31 -14.66 19.71
N TYR A 91 -36.02 -15.65 20.26
CA TYR A 91 -36.75 -15.54 21.53
C TYR A 91 -36.03 -16.33 22.62
N LEU A 92 -35.91 -15.72 23.80
CA LEU A 92 -35.38 -16.34 25.01
C LEU A 92 -36.34 -16.08 26.18
N ASP A 93 -36.88 -17.13 26.77
CA ASP A 93 -37.71 -17.07 27.98
C ASP A 93 -36.89 -17.63 29.14
N LEU A 94 -36.34 -16.76 30.00
CA LEU A 94 -35.59 -17.19 31.17
C LEU A 94 -36.50 -17.63 32.32
N ASP A 95 -37.76 -17.18 32.35
CA ASP A 95 -38.72 -17.55 33.39
C ASP A 95 -39.11 -19.04 33.26
N ASN A 96 -39.30 -19.49 32.01
CA ASN A 96 -39.61 -20.88 31.70
C ASN A 96 -38.39 -21.68 31.22
N GLY A 97 -37.25 -21.04 30.97
CA GLY A 97 -36.06 -21.69 30.46
C GLY A 97 -36.26 -22.28 29.06
N SER A 98 -36.77 -21.50 28.11
CA SER A 98 -36.98 -21.95 26.73
C SER A 98 -36.41 -20.98 25.69
N VAL A 99 -36.05 -21.53 24.54
CA VAL A 99 -35.58 -20.79 23.36
C VAL A 99 -36.44 -21.19 22.17
N LYS A 100 -36.90 -20.21 21.40
CA LYS A 100 -37.64 -20.43 20.14
C LYS A 100 -37.24 -19.39 19.08
N PHE A 101 -37.61 -19.66 17.84
CA PHE A 101 -37.28 -18.78 16.71
C PHE A 101 -38.52 -18.50 15.86
N SER A 102 -38.42 -17.49 15.01
CA SER A 102 -39.43 -17.17 14.00
C SER A 102 -38.75 -16.80 12.69
N LYS A 103 -39.45 -16.95 11.57
CA LYS A 103 -39.03 -16.46 10.26
C LYS A 103 -40.09 -15.53 9.71
N ASN A 104 -39.71 -14.30 9.36
CA ASN A 104 -40.60 -13.27 8.81
C ASN A 104 -41.89 -13.09 9.62
N GLY A 105 -41.79 -13.18 10.95
CA GLY A 105 -42.92 -13.08 11.89
C GLY A 105 -43.69 -14.38 12.13
N ASN A 106 -43.46 -15.45 11.37
CA ASN A 106 -44.03 -16.76 11.65
C ASN A 106 -43.26 -17.45 12.78
N VAL A 107 -43.86 -17.53 13.97
CA VAL A 107 -43.23 -18.08 15.19
C VAL A 107 -43.32 -19.60 15.19
N PHE A 108 -42.17 -20.26 15.33
CA PHE A 108 -42.09 -21.72 15.41
C PHE A 108 -42.31 -22.21 16.86
N GLY A 109 -42.50 -23.52 17.02
CA GLY A 109 -42.63 -24.17 18.33
C GLY A 109 -41.36 -24.04 19.18
N GLU A 110 -41.34 -24.60 20.40
CA GLU A 110 -40.15 -24.56 21.26
C GLU A 110 -38.95 -25.26 20.57
N ALA A 111 -37.82 -24.55 20.43
CA ALA A 111 -36.60 -25.13 19.85
C ALA A 111 -35.82 -25.90 20.92
N PHE A 112 -35.62 -25.26 22.07
CA PHE A 112 -34.81 -25.81 23.15
C PHE A 112 -35.42 -25.53 24.51
N ARG A 113 -35.30 -26.51 25.41
CA ARG A 113 -35.40 -26.33 26.84
C ARG A 113 -34.00 -26.13 27.40
N ILE A 114 -33.76 -25.01 28.11
CA ILE A 114 -32.46 -24.68 28.68
C ILE A 114 -32.15 -25.70 29.79
N PRO A 115 -31.03 -26.45 29.70
CA PRO A 115 -30.63 -27.38 30.74
C PRO A 115 -30.45 -26.70 32.09
N ALA A 116 -30.79 -27.39 33.19
CA ALA A 116 -30.76 -26.84 34.55
C ALA A 116 -29.39 -26.25 34.95
N ASN A 117 -28.30 -26.82 34.43
CA ASN A 117 -26.93 -26.32 34.67
C ASN A 117 -26.62 -25.01 33.93
N LEU A 118 -27.42 -24.62 32.93
CA LEU A 118 -27.26 -23.38 32.15
C LEU A 118 -28.30 -22.30 32.50
N THR A 119 -29.37 -22.64 33.21
CA THR A 119 -30.44 -21.69 33.57
C THR A 119 -29.93 -20.49 34.37
N ARG A 120 -28.84 -20.66 35.12
CA ARG A 120 -28.18 -19.59 35.87
C ARG A 120 -27.01 -18.95 35.14
N CYS A 121 -26.70 -19.33 33.89
CA CYS A 121 -25.64 -18.69 33.12
C CYS A 121 -26.19 -17.47 32.36
N PRO A 122 -25.41 -16.39 32.21
CA PRO A 122 -25.80 -15.29 31.34
C PRO A 122 -25.88 -15.76 29.88
N MET A 123 -26.92 -15.33 29.17
CA MET A 123 -27.17 -15.65 27.76
C MET A 123 -26.96 -14.41 26.90
N PHE A 124 -26.15 -14.56 25.86
CA PHE A 124 -25.80 -13.48 24.95
C PHE A 124 -26.30 -13.81 23.53
N PRO A 125 -26.82 -12.83 22.79
CA PRO A 125 -27.05 -12.99 21.35
C PRO A 125 -25.75 -13.37 20.64
N ALA A 126 -25.81 -14.37 19.77
CA ALA A 126 -24.67 -14.91 19.06
C ALA A 126 -25.01 -15.26 17.61
N VAL A 127 -23.99 -15.24 16.75
CA VAL A 127 -24.08 -15.63 15.35
C VAL A 127 -22.81 -16.35 14.92
N VAL A 128 -22.95 -17.27 13.98
CA VAL A 128 -21.85 -17.81 13.18
C VAL A 128 -22.23 -17.74 11.71
N LEU A 129 -21.32 -17.26 10.89
CA LEU A 129 -21.48 -17.07 9.46
C LEU A 129 -20.50 -17.97 8.71
N LYS A 130 -20.80 -18.19 7.43
CA LYS A 130 -19.89 -18.76 6.46
C LYS A 130 -20.25 -18.16 5.10
N ASN A 131 -19.36 -17.30 4.60
CA ASN A 131 -19.58 -16.53 3.38
C ASN A 131 -20.96 -15.82 3.37
N ALA A 132 -21.34 -15.15 4.46
CA ALA A 132 -22.66 -14.55 4.63
C ALA A 132 -22.55 -13.20 5.36
N GLU A 133 -23.59 -12.39 5.25
CA GLU A 133 -23.74 -11.14 6.02
C GLU A 133 -25.11 -11.11 6.70
N MET A 134 -25.12 -10.64 7.95
CA MET A 134 -26.35 -10.41 8.71
C MET A 134 -26.35 -9.06 9.42
N GLN A 135 -27.52 -8.44 9.44
CA GLN A 135 -27.84 -7.23 10.19
C GLN A 135 -28.64 -7.58 11.44
N PHE A 136 -28.32 -6.96 12.58
CA PHE A 136 -28.98 -7.23 13.85
C PHE A 136 -29.75 -6.02 14.34
N ASN A 137 -30.93 -6.27 14.91
CA ASN A 137 -31.69 -5.28 15.65
C ASN A 137 -31.90 -5.82 17.07
N PHE A 138 -31.37 -5.12 18.07
CA PHE A 138 -31.51 -5.47 19.48
C PHE A 138 -32.58 -4.65 20.20
N GLY A 139 -33.26 -3.74 19.50
CA GLY A 139 -34.34 -2.87 19.97
C GLY A 139 -33.89 -1.61 20.72
N ASP A 140 -32.68 -1.12 20.42
CA ASP A 140 -32.02 0.06 21.00
C ASP A 140 -32.68 1.40 20.62
N GLY A 141 -33.68 1.38 19.74
CA GLY A 141 -34.58 2.51 19.47
C GLY A 141 -34.31 3.22 18.14
N GLU A 142 -33.20 2.95 17.45
CA GLU A 142 -32.87 3.61 16.18
C GLU A 142 -33.71 3.09 14.99
N THR A 143 -34.08 1.80 15.02
CA THR A 143 -34.91 1.15 14.00
C THR A 143 -35.94 0.23 14.69
N PRO A 144 -37.26 0.38 14.42
CA PRO A 144 -38.26 -0.55 14.96
C PRO A 144 -38.03 -1.98 14.47
N PHE A 145 -38.41 -2.96 15.28
CA PHE A 145 -38.45 -4.36 14.82
C PHE A 145 -39.39 -4.49 13.63
N LYS A 146 -38.99 -5.25 12.62
CA LYS A 146 -39.83 -5.54 11.45
C LYS A 146 -41.00 -6.44 11.84
N HIS A 147 -40.76 -7.37 12.76
CA HIS A 147 -41.70 -8.33 13.33
C HIS A 147 -41.64 -8.26 14.86
N PRO A 148 -42.28 -7.26 15.48
CA PRO A 148 -42.20 -7.08 16.93
C PRO A 148 -42.72 -8.31 17.69
N PRO A 149 -42.12 -8.64 18.84
CA PRO A 149 -42.47 -9.86 19.56
C PRO A 149 -43.79 -9.68 20.35
N GLY A 150 -44.59 -10.74 20.40
CA GLY A 150 -45.78 -10.85 21.26
C GLY A 150 -45.48 -11.43 22.66
N ASP A 151 -46.52 -11.82 23.40
CA ASP A 151 -46.44 -12.63 24.64
C ASP A 151 -45.56 -12.09 25.78
N GLY A 152 -45.40 -10.76 25.86
CA GLY A 152 -44.65 -10.10 26.91
C GLY A 152 -43.13 -10.16 26.75
N TYR A 153 -42.63 -10.55 25.57
CA TYR A 153 -41.20 -10.46 25.26
C TYR A 153 -40.79 -9.02 25.04
N VAL A 154 -39.65 -8.63 25.61
CA VAL A 154 -39.06 -7.31 25.46
C VAL A 154 -37.77 -7.37 24.63
N ALA A 155 -37.43 -6.25 24.00
CA ALA A 155 -36.13 -6.10 23.34
C ALA A 155 -34.99 -6.40 24.31
N VAL A 156 -33.97 -7.15 23.87
CA VAL A 156 -32.81 -7.48 24.72
C VAL A 156 -32.05 -6.23 25.19
N SER A 157 -32.06 -5.15 24.41
CA SER A 157 -31.48 -3.86 24.80
C SER A 157 -32.28 -3.09 25.87
N LYS A 158 -33.56 -3.45 26.07
CA LYS A 158 -34.46 -2.86 27.07
C LYS A 158 -34.61 -3.74 28.32
N ALA A 159 -33.70 -4.70 28.52
CA ALA A 159 -33.66 -5.50 29.73
C ALA A 159 -33.50 -4.60 30.96
N GLU A 160 -34.11 -4.99 32.08
CA GLU A 160 -33.91 -4.33 33.37
C GLU A 160 -32.42 -4.35 33.74
N SER A 161 -31.91 -3.28 34.35
CA SER A 161 -30.49 -3.14 34.68
C SER A 161 -29.94 -4.29 35.52
N GLU A 162 -30.77 -4.90 36.38
CA GLU A 162 -30.43 -6.06 37.21
C GLU A 162 -30.28 -7.36 36.41
N CYS A 163 -30.89 -7.44 35.23
CA CYS A 163 -30.86 -8.60 34.37
C CYS A 163 -29.77 -8.50 33.30
N ILE A 164 -29.07 -7.36 33.18
CA ILE A 164 -28.00 -7.14 32.20
C ILE A 164 -26.67 -7.65 32.76
N VAL A 165 -25.92 -8.38 31.93
CA VAL A 165 -24.59 -8.88 32.27
C VAL A 165 -23.60 -8.51 31.18
N ASP A 166 -22.48 -7.93 31.58
CA ASP A 166 -21.34 -7.68 30.69
C ASP A 166 -20.47 -8.95 30.56
N SER A 167 -20.01 -9.22 29.34
CA SER A 167 -19.16 -10.36 29.04
C SER A 167 -17.76 -10.18 29.67
N THR A 168 -17.28 -11.19 30.40
CA THR A 168 -15.91 -11.25 30.96
C THR A 168 -14.82 -11.59 29.92
N VAL A 169 -15.24 -12.04 28.75
CA VAL A 169 -14.41 -12.39 27.59
C VAL A 169 -14.55 -11.22 26.63
N THR A 170 -13.93 -10.11 26.99
CA THR A 170 -13.54 -9.11 26.01
C THR A 170 -12.38 -9.74 25.24
N GLY A 171 -12.50 -9.94 23.93
CA GLY A 171 -11.31 -10.12 23.10
C GLY A 171 -10.32 -9.03 23.50
N ALA A 172 -9.11 -9.43 23.92
CA ALA A 172 -8.06 -8.59 24.53
C ALA A 172 -8.59 -7.30 25.18
N SER A 173 -8.71 -7.28 26.51
CA SER A 173 -9.08 -6.09 27.28
C SER A 173 -8.29 -4.84 26.83
N VAL A 174 -8.87 -4.05 25.94
CA VAL A 174 -8.53 -2.64 25.79
C VAL A 174 -9.34 -1.97 26.89
N GLY A 175 -8.72 -1.86 28.06
CA GLY A 175 -9.25 -0.99 29.11
C GLY A 175 -9.53 0.40 28.54
N ALA A 176 -10.50 1.10 29.14
CA ALA A 176 -10.72 2.52 28.86
C ALA A 176 -9.36 3.24 28.74
N PRO A 177 -9.14 4.07 27.71
CA PRO A 177 -7.80 4.51 27.35
C PRO A 177 -7.23 5.38 28.48
N GLY A 178 -6.40 4.78 29.33
CA GLY A 178 -5.18 5.47 29.70
C GLY A 178 -4.42 5.69 28.39
N SER A 179 -4.04 6.94 28.08
CA SER A 179 -3.29 7.22 26.85
C SER A 179 -1.98 6.44 26.87
N VAL A 180 -1.93 5.32 26.17
CA VAL A 180 -0.68 4.58 25.97
C VAL A 180 0.17 5.46 25.07
N LYS A 181 1.12 6.18 25.66
CA LYS A 181 1.86 7.24 24.96
C LYS A 181 2.64 6.73 23.74
N ASN A 182 3.02 5.46 23.73
CA ASN A 182 3.71 4.82 22.60
C ASN A 182 2.77 4.11 21.61
N ALA A 183 1.48 4.47 21.55
CA ALA A 183 0.50 3.91 20.63
C ALA A 183 -0.07 5.00 19.69
N PRO A 184 0.48 5.20 18.48
CA PRO A 184 -0.01 6.22 17.55
C PRO A 184 -1.39 5.88 16.98
N GLN A 185 -2.11 6.92 16.55
CA GLN A 185 -3.38 6.78 15.83
C GLN A 185 -3.18 6.45 14.35
N ALA A 186 -2.07 6.89 13.75
CA ALA A 186 -1.75 6.63 12.36
C ALA A 186 -0.34 6.07 12.21
N ILE A 187 -0.19 5.08 11.32
CA ILE A 187 1.10 4.57 10.87
C ILE A 187 1.17 4.64 9.34
N ILE A 188 2.23 5.27 8.84
CA ILE A 188 2.52 5.42 7.42
C ILE A 188 3.83 4.68 7.13
N ILE A 189 3.74 3.69 6.22
CA ILE A 189 4.88 2.89 5.81
C ILE A 189 5.35 3.32 4.43
N GLU A 190 6.65 3.58 4.34
CA GLU A 190 7.33 4.15 3.18
C GLU A 190 8.49 3.23 2.74
N PRO A 191 8.69 2.96 1.43
CA PRO A 191 9.72 2.04 0.96
C PRO A 191 11.15 2.58 1.08
N SER A 192 11.33 3.89 1.23
CA SER A 192 12.65 4.52 1.33
C SER A 192 12.70 5.53 2.48
N ARG A 193 13.92 5.81 2.96
CA ARG A 193 14.14 6.77 4.04
C ARG A 193 13.83 8.19 3.56
N GLU A 194 14.18 8.47 2.32
CA GLU A 194 14.01 9.75 1.66
C GLU A 194 12.52 10.10 1.50
N LEU A 195 11.70 9.11 1.12
CA LEU A 195 10.25 9.29 1.03
C LEU A 195 9.63 9.50 2.41
N ALA A 196 10.04 8.70 3.41
CA ALA A 196 9.58 8.89 4.79
C ALA A 196 9.90 10.28 5.34
N GLU A 197 11.11 10.80 5.08
CA GLU A 197 11.50 12.17 5.43
C GLU A 197 10.66 13.22 4.69
N GLN A 198 10.32 12.98 3.43
CA GLN A 198 9.44 13.86 2.65
C GLN A 198 8.01 13.88 3.21
N THR A 199 7.42 12.72 3.46
CA THR A 199 6.08 12.58 4.04
C THR A 199 6.01 13.26 5.40
N LEU A 200 7.03 13.07 6.25
CA LEU A 200 7.12 13.76 7.54
C LEU A 200 7.19 15.28 7.35
N ARG A 201 8.01 15.80 6.42
CA ARG A 201 8.08 17.26 6.15
C ARG A 201 6.75 17.84 5.71
N CYS A 202 5.98 17.10 4.91
CA CYS A 202 4.62 17.48 4.55
C CYS A 202 3.73 17.58 5.79
N ILE A 203 3.72 16.54 6.64
CA ILE A 203 2.97 16.53 7.91
C ILE A 203 3.39 17.70 8.80
N THR A 204 4.69 17.95 8.98
CA THR A 204 5.23 19.07 9.77
C THR A 204 4.83 20.43 9.17
N SER A 205 4.64 20.53 7.86
CA SER A 205 4.17 21.77 7.22
C SER A 205 2.68 21.99 7.43
N PHE A 206 1.88 20.93 7.34
CA PHE A 206 0.44 20.98 7.61
C PHE A 206 0.12 21.22 9.10
N LYS A 207 0.83 20.55 10.01
CA LYS A 207 0.56 20.64 11.46
C LYS A 207 0.71 22.06 12.01
N LYS A 208 1.49 22.94 11.37
CA LYS A 208 1.63 24.35 11.76
C LYS A 208 0.29 25.09 11.81
N TYR A 209 -0.69 24.61 11.06
CA TYR A 209 -2.02 25.18 10.96
C TYR A 209 -3.06 24.46 11.85
N LEU A 210 -2.66 23.42 12.59
CA LEU A 210 -3.51 22.64 13.49
C LEU A 210 -3.12 22.95 14.94
N LYS A 211 -4.00 23.63 15.67
CA LYS A 211 -3.71 24.12 17.03
C LYS A 211 -4.41 23.32 18.13
N ASP A 212 -5.50 22.63 17.80
CA ASP A 212 -6.27 21.85 18.75
C ASP A 212 -6.88 20.61 18.06
N PRO A 213 -6.33 19.40 18.27
CA PRO A 213 -5.11 19.10 19.02
C PRO A 213 -3.82 19.46 18.26
N VAL A 214 -2.72 19.66 19.00
CA VAL A 214 -1.37 19.74 18.40
C VAL A 214 -0.90 18.33 18.07
N ILE A 215 -0.78 18.04 16.78
CA ILE A 215 -0.33 16.74 16.29
C ILE A 215 1.17 16.54 16.57
N ARG A 216 1.52 15.40 17.17
CA ARG A 216 2.88 14.93 17.39
C ARG A 216 3.23 13.83 16.41
N GLU A 217 4.23 14.06 15.58
CA GLU A 217 4.72 13.11 14.60
C GLU A 217 6.11 12.58 14.94
N LEU A 218 6.43 11.36 14.52
CA LEU A 218 7.77 10.78 14.65
C LEU A 218 8.17 10.05 13.36
N LEU A 219 9.43 10.26 12.98
CA LEU A 219 10.10 9.55 11.90
C LEU A 219 10.88 8.34 12.42
N ILE A 220 10.52 7.15 11.93
CA ILE A 220 11.10 5.87 12.31
C ILE A 220 11.84 5.27 11.12
N ILE A 221 13.12 5.62 11.00
CA ILE A 221 14.01 5.14 9.94
C ILE A 221 15.32 4.60 10.51
N GLY A 222 16.01 3.75 9.74
CA GLY A 222 17.36 3.29 10.05
C GLY A 222 18.36 4.45 10.16
N GLY A 223 19.59 4.21 10.64
CA GLY A 223 20.68 5.21 10.67
C GLY A 223 20.47 6.45 11.57
N VAL A 224 19.38 6.51 12.33
CA VAL A 224 19.16 7.44 13.44
C VAL A 224 19.25 6.66 14.76
N SER A 225 19.69 7.33 15.84
CA SER A 225 19.75 6.77 17.19
C SER A 225 18.40 6.20 17.59
N VAL A 226 18.39 4.89 17.90
CA VAL A 226 17.18 4.19 18.36
C VAL A 226 16.72 4.75 19.71
N LYS A 227 17.66 5.17 20.57
CA LYS A 227 17.36 5.71 21.90
C LYS A 227 16.52 6.98 21.80
N ASP A 228 16.86 7.86 20.88
CA ASP A 228 16.17 9.14 20.66
C ASP A 228 14.73 8.87 20.15
N GLN A 229 14.56 7.89 19.25
CA GLN A 229 13.24 7.48 18.76
C GLN A 229 12.36 6.93 19.90
N ILE A 230 12.92 6.07 20.75
CA ILE A 230 12.22 5.51 21.92
C ILE A 230 11.84 6.61 22.91
N GLU A 231 12.72 7.58 23.16
CA GLU A 231 12.41 8.69 24.05
C GLU A 231 11.24 9.54 23.56
N VAL A 232 11.16 9.80 22.25
CA VAL A 232 10.02 10.52 21.65
C VAL A 232 8.73 9.68 21.76
N LEU A 233 8.78 8.37 21.48
CA LEU A 233 7.62 7.47 21.65
C LEU A 233 7.09 7.48 23.09
N ARG A 234 7.97 7.45 24.08
CA ARG A 234 7.57 7.50 25.51
C ARG A 234 6.87 8.81 25.89
N ASN A 235 7.14 9.89 25.17
CA ASN A 235 6.53 11.20 25.39
C ASN A 235 5.16 11.38 24.70
N GLY A 236 4.69 10.41 23.90
CA GLY A 236 3.44 10.54 23.14
C GLY A 236 3.71 10.82 21.66
N VAL A 237 3.10 10.04 20.77
CA VAL A 237 3.11 10.29 19.31
C VAL A 237 1.73 9.97 18.75
N ASP A 238 1.22 10.82 17.86
CA ASP A 238 -0.07 10.63 17.17
C ASP A 238 0.11 9.97 15.80
N ILE A 239 1.18 10.35 15.07
CA ILE A 239 1.47 9.85 13.73
C ILE A 239 2.91 9.34 13.66
N VAL A 240 3.06 8.08 13.24
CA VAL A 240 4.37 7.50 12.92
C VAL A 240 4.52 7.38 11.41
N VAL A 241 5.64 7.89 10.88
CA VAL A 241 6.07 7.67 9.50
C VAL A 241 7.35 6.87 9.54
N GLY A 242 7.48 5.78 8.80
CA GLY A 242 8.71 5.00 8.87
C GLY A 242 8.92 3.97 7.77
N THR A 243 10.12 3.43 7.77
CA THR A 243 10.53 2.36 6.85
C THR A 243 10.32 0.99 7.49
N PRO A 244 9.89 -0.03 6.71
CA PRO A 244 9.64 -1.41 7.13
C PRO A 244 10.54 -1.97 8.24
N GLY A 245 11.84 -2.08 8.01
CA GLY A 245 12.75 -2.76 8.94
C GLY A 245 12.82 -2.10 10.32
N ARG A 246 12.95 -0.77 10.39
CA ARG A 246 13.03 -0.07 11.68
C ARG A 246 11.67 -0.08 12.41
N LEU A 247 10.56 -0.03 11.69
CA LEU A 247 9.23 -0.18 12.28
C LEU A 247 9.07 -1.58 12.89
N GLU A 248 9.46 -2.63 12.16
CA GLU A 248 9.41 -4.00 12.65
C GLU A 248 10.20 -4.17 13.96
N ASP A 249 11.43 -3.63 14.03
CA ASP A 249 12.26 -3.70 15.23
C ASP A 249 11.57 -3.09 16.47
N LEU A 250 10.97 -1.90 16.33
CA LEU A 250 10.32 -1.20 17.44
C LEU A 250 8.98 -1.83 17.83
N ILE A 251 8.26 -2.42 16.88
CA ILE A 251 7.01 -3.16 17.16
C ILE A 251 7.34 -4.47 17.88
N ALA A 252 8.33 -5.23 17.38
CA ALA A 252 8.72 -6.52 17.94
C ALA A 252 9.27 -6.40 19.38
N THR A 253 9.94 -5.29 19.70
CA THR A 253 10.44 -5.00 21.05
C THR A 253 9.39 -4.42 22.00
N GLY A 254 8.19 -4.09 21.50
CA GLY A 254 7.11 -3.49 22.29
C GLY A 254 7.28 -2.00 22.58
N GLU A 255 8.33 -1.36 22.05
CA GLU A 255 8.55 0.08 22.19
C GLU A 255 7.55 0.89 21.36
N LEU A 256 7.01 0.33 20.27
CA LEU A 256 5.90 0.88 19.48
C LEU A 256 4.67 -0.05 19.55
N SER A 257 3.57 0.44 20.11
CA SER A 257 2.30 -0.31 20.21
C SER A 257 1.36 0.00 19.04
N LEU A 258 0.76 -1.03 18.45
CA LEU A 258 -0.22 -0.88 17.36
C LEU A 258 -1.68 -0.83 17.84
N THR A 259 -1.91 -0.88 19.16
CA THR A 259 -3.24 -1.04 19.77
C THR A 259 -4.19 0.15 19.55
N GLN A 260 -3.66 1.35 19.32
CA GLN A 260 -4.46 2.54 19.08
C GLN A 260 -4.49 2.99 17.61
N VAL A 261 -3.86 2.23 16.71
CA VAL A 261 -3.85 2.57 15.28
C VAL A 261 -5.27 2.50 14.71
N ARG A 262 -5.64 3.55 13.98
CA ARG A 262 -6.92 3.73 13.28
C ARG A 262 -6.74 4.00 11.79
N PHE A 263 -5.57 4.53 11.42
CA PHE A 263 -5.19 4.77 10.04
C PHE A 263 -3.92 3.99 9.72
N PHE A 264 -4.01 3.09 8.74
CA PHE A 264 -2.87 2.34 8.24
C PHE A 264 -2.62 2.70 6.77
N VAL A 265 -1.51 3.40 6.51
CA VAL A 265 -1.18 3.91 5.19
C VAL A 265 0.04 3.18 4.65
N LEU A 266 -0.08 2.65 3.43
CA LEU A 266 1.02 2.16 2.62
C LEU A 266 1.20 3.11 1.45
N ASP A 267 2.32 3.82 1.40
CA ASP A 267 2.69 4.63 0.24
C ASP A 267 3.73 3.90 -0.61
N GLU A 268 3.74 4.15 -1.93
CA GLU A 268 4.49 3.40 -2.94
C GLU A 268 4.41 1.87 -2.69
N ALA A 269 3.19 1.32 -2.60
CA ALA A 269 2.95 -0.05 -2.15
C ALA A 269 3.55 -1.11 -3.08
N ASP A 270 3.62 -0.85 -4.38
CA ASP A 270 4.40 -1.62 -5.35
C ASP A 270 5.90 -1.66 -4.98
N GLY A 271 6.47 -0.50 -4.64
CA GLY A 271 7.84 -0.39 -4.14
C GLY A 271 8.07 -1.22 -2.86
N LEU A 272 7.12 -1.18 -1.92
CA LEU A 272 7.18 -1.98 -0.69
C LEU A 272 7.14 -3.49 -0.98
N LEU A 273 6.29 -3.93 -1.91
CA LEU A 273 6.12 -5.32 -2.30
C LEU A 273 7.34 -5.86 -3.05
N ASN A 274 7.88 -5.10 -4.02
CA ASN A 274 9.07 -5.50 -4.79
C ASN A 274 10.32 -5.63 -3.89
N GLN A 275 10.37 -4.90 -2.77
CA GLN A 275 11.43 -5.05 -1.76
C GLN A 275 11.23 -6.27 -0.83
N GLY A 276 10.14 -7.03 -0.98
CA GLY A 276 9.84 -8.21 -0.17
C GLY A 276 9.17 -7.92 1.17
N ASN A 277 8.60 -6.73 1.38
CA ASN A 277 7.97 -6.36 2.65
C ASN A 277 6.52 -6.88 2.82
N GLY A 278 5.99 -7.68 1.88
CA GLY A 278 4.62 -8.17 1.92
C GLY A 278 4.27 -8.95 3.19
N ASP A 279 5.17 -9.83 3.65
CA ASP A 279 4.95 -10.60 4.88
C ASP A 279 4.99 -9.73 6.14
N LEU A 280 5.85 -8.71 6.17
CA LEU A 280 5.88 -7.73 7.24
C LEU A 280 4.55 -6.97 7.32
N ILE A 281 4.06 -6.46 6.18
CA ILE A 281 2.80 -5.72 6.11
C ILE A 281 1.65 -6.59 6.65
N ASN A 282 1.62 -7.88 6.29
CA ASN A 282 0.64 -8.82 6.83
C ASN A 282 0.76 -9.00 8.36
N ARG A 283 1.98 -9.09 8.89
CA ARG A 283 2.22 -9.21 10.35
C ARG A 283 1.77 -7.95 11.09
N ILE A 284 2.10 -6.77 10.59
CA ILE A 284 1.69 -5.49 11.17
C ILE A 284 0.17 -5.39 11.14
N HIS A 285 -0.46 -5.65 9.99
CA HIS A 285 -1.92 -5.61 9.84
C HIS A 285 -2.63 -6.52 10.86
N LYS A 286 -2.14 -7.75 11.06
CA LYS A 286 -2.70 -8.70 12.03
C LYS A 286 -2.62 -8.21 13.48
N GLN A 287 -1.63 -7.38 13.81
CA GLN A 287 -1.45 -6.83 15.16
C GLN A 287 -2.28 -5.55 15.40
N ILE A 288 -2.74 -4.88 14.32
CA ILE A 288 -3.62 -3.71 14.43
C ILE A 288 -5.05 -4.18 14.71
N PRO A 289 -5.76 -3.58 15.68
CA PRO A 289 -7.18 -3.82 15.88
C PRO A 289 -8.01 -3.46 14.64
N GLN A 290 -8.65 -4.47 14.04
CA GLN A 290 -9.48 -4.31 12.86
C GLN A 290 -10.80 -3.58 13.15
N PHE A 291 -11.29 -3.75 14.38
CA PHE A 291 -12.45 -3.08 14.94
C PHE A 291 -12.11 -2.53 16.31
N THR A 292 -12.78 -1.46 16.66
CA THR A 292 -12.55 -0.68 17.88
C THR A 292 -13.73 -0.82 18.83
N ALA A 293 -13.53 -0.50 20.11
CA ALA A 293 -14.59 -0.63 21.12
C ALA A 293 -15.83 0.24 20.81
N ASP A 294 -15.64 1.33 20.07
CA ASP A 294 -16.68 2.23 19.55
C ASP A 294 -17.27 1.77 18.20
N GLY A 295 -16.93 0.57 17.74
CA GLY A 295 -17.50 -0.05 16.53
C GLY A 295 -16.93 0.48 15.21
N ARG A 296 -15.93 1.36 15.24
CA ARG A 296 -15.25 1.85 14.03
C ARG A 296 -14.24 0.83 13.52
N ARG A 297 -14.12 0.73 12.20
CA ARG A 297 -13.14 -0.15 11.53
C ARG A 297 -11.79 0.56 11.34
N LEU A 298 -10.73 -0.23 11.20
CA LEU A 298 -9.44 0.25 10.70
C LEU A 298 -9.63 0.87 9.31
N GLN A 299 -9.17 2.10 9.11
CA GLN A 299 -9.10 2.73 7.80
C GLN A 299 -7.73 2.43 7.19
N MET A 300 -7.71 1.71 6.07
CA MET A 300 -6.49 1.44 5.32
C MET A 300 -6.46 2.28 4.04
N MET A 301 -5.30 2.86 3.73
CA MET A 301 -5.04 3.62 2.49
C MET A 301 -3.81 3.05 1.81
N VAL A 302 -3.91 2.74 0.52
CA VAL A 302 -2.82 2.17 -0.27
C VAL A 302 -2.61 3.06 -1.48
N CYS A 303 -1.46 3.71 -1.57
CA CYS A 303 -1.03 4.49 -2.71
C CYS A 303 0.01 3.69 -3.49
N SER A 304 -0.17 3.60 -4.81
CA SER A 304 0.73 2.86 -5.71
C SER A 304 0.63 3.45 -7.10
N ALA A 305 1.74 3.49 -7.82
CA ALA A 305 1.73 3.87 -9.24
C ALA A 305 1.08 2.77 -10.08
N THR A 306 1.38 1.51 -9.78
CA THR A 306 0.83 0.35 -10.51
C THR A 306 -0.33 -0.27 -9.74
N LEU A 307 -1.48 0.42 -9.66
CA LEU A 307 -2.67 -0.12 -8.96
C LEU A 307 -3.15 -1.45 -9.53
N HIS A 308 -2.87 -1.71 -10.82
CA HIS A 308 -3.31 -2.93 -11.52
C HIS A 308 -2.36 -4.11 -11.40
N SER A 309 -1.20 -3.94 -10.77
CA SER A 309 -0.27 -5.05 -10.60
C SER A 309 -0.90 -6.16 -9.75
N PHE A 310 -0.60 -7.41 -10.12
CA PHE A 310 -1.17 -8.58 -9.46
C PHE A 310 -0.91 -8.57 -7.94
N GLU A 311 0.29 -8.19 -7.53
CA GLU A 311 0.68 -8.15 -6.11
C GLU A 311 -0.07 -7.06 -5.33
N VAL A 312 -0.28 -5.87 -5.91
CA VAL A 312 -1.04 -4.79 -5.25
C VAL A 312 -2.52 -5.15 -5.15
N LYS A 313 -3.12 -5.70 -6.21
CA LYS A 313 -4.51 -6.21 -6.18
C LYS A 313 -4.69 -7.29 -5.12
N LYS A 314 -3.81 -8.29 -5.10
CA LYS A 314 -3.82 -9.37 -4.10
C LYS A 314 -3.66 -8.84 -2.68
N LEU A 315 -2.82 -7.83 -2.46
CA LEU A 315 -2.69 -7.18 -1.15
C LEU A 315 -3.99 -6.48 -0.75
N ALA A 316 -4.59 -5.70 -1.67
CA ALA A 316 -5.81 -4.96 -1.41
C ALA A 316 -6.99 -5.90 -1.10
N GLU A 317 -7.19 -6.95 -1.90
CA GLU A 317 -8.24 -7.96 -1.69
C GLU A 317 -8.07 -8.72 -0.36
N ARG A 318 -6.83 -8.94 0.06
CA ARG A 318 -6.53 -9.68 1.30
C ARG A 318 -6.67 -8.83 2.56
N LEU A 319 -6.27 -7.56 2.51
CA LEU A 319 -6.13 -6.72 3.71
C LEU A 319 -7.22 -5.65 3.85
N MET A 320 -7.82 -5.18 2.75
CA MET A 320 -8.73 -4.05 2.78
C MET A 320 -10.20 -4.49 2.76
N HIS A 321 -11.04 -3.83 3.57
CA HIS A 321 -12.47 -4.08 3.62
C HIS A 321 -13.23 -3.15 2.65
N PHE A 322 -13.70 -3.68 1.52
CA PHE A 322 -14.37 -2.94 0.44
C PHE A 322 -13.62 -1.66 0.00
N PRO A 323 -12.39 -1.80 -0.55
CA PRO A 323 -11.63 -0.64 -0.99
C PRO A 323 -12.32 0.09 -2.13
N THR A 324 -12.31 1.42 -2.07
CA THR A 324 -12.67 2.26 -3.22
C THR A 324 -11.42 2.47 -4.07
N TRP A 325 -11.48 2.05 -5.33
CA TRP A 325 -10.40 2.25 -6.29
C TRP A 325 -10.50 3.65 -6.88
N VAL A 326 -9.46 4.46 -6.67
CA VAL A 326 -9.32 5.78 -7.29
C VAL A 326 -8.17 5.69 -8.28
N ASP A 327 -8.50 5.33 -9.52
CA ASP A 327 -7.54 5.25 -10.62
C ASP A 327 -7.66 6.53 -11.46
N LEU A 328 -6.58 7.33 -11.46
CA LEU A 328 -6.54 8.63 -12.13
C LEU A 328 -6.17 8.53 -13.62
N LYS A 329 -5.66 7.38 -14.10
CA LYS A 329 -5.08 7.28 -15.46
C LYS A 329 -5.38 5.98 -16.22
N GLY A 330 -5.92 4.94 -15.59
CA GLY A 330 -5.99 3.61 -16.22
C GLY A 330 -4.62 2.91 -16.19
N GLU A 331 -4.39 1.92 -17.05
CA GLU A 331 -3.10 1.22 -17.19
C GLU A 331 -1.92 2.20 -17.34
N ASP A 332 -0.72 1.77 -16.93
CA ASP A 332 0.50 2.55 -16.88
C ASP A 332 0.76 3.28 -18.22
N SER A 333 0.46 4.58 -18.28
CA SER A 333 0.59 5.41 -19.48
C SER A 333 1.67 6.47 -19.33
N VAL A 334 2.45 6.66 -20.39
CA VAL A 334 3.45 7.72 -20.47
C VAL A 334 2.73 9.08 -20.62
N PRO A 335 3.00 10.08 -19.76
CA PRO A 335 2.43 11.41 -19.95
C PRO A 335 2.83 12.01 -21.30
N GLU A 336 1.93 12.73 -21.98
CA GLU A 336 2.22 13.41 -23.25
C GLU A 336 3.39 14.41 -23.17
N THR A 337 3.69 14.88 -21.96
CA THR A 337 4.81 15.78 -21.66
C THR A 337 6.17 15.07 -21.58
N VAL A 338 6.20 13.75 -21.71
CA VAL A 338 7.41 12.92 -21.69
C VAL A 338 7.69 12.44 -23.11
N HIS A 339 8.70 13.02 -23.75
CA HIS A 339 9.28 12.45 -24.95
C HIS A 339 10.32 11.41 -24.53
N HIS A 340 10.17 10.17 -25.00
CA HIS A 340 11.10 9.10 -24.70
C HIS A 340 11.58 8.39 -25.97
N VAL A 341 12.88 8.11 -26.04
CA VAL A 341 13.52 7.48 -27.20
C VAL A 341 14.48 6.39 -26.76
N VAL A 342 14.76 5.45 -27.67
CA VAL A 342 15.73 4.37 -27.49
C VAL A 342 16.89 4.54 -28.46
N CYS A 343 18.12 4.42 -27.97
CA CYS A 343 19.31 4.34 -28.80
C CYS A 343 19.90 2.94 -28.66
N ILE A 344 19.98 2.20 -29.77
CA ILE A 344 20.58 0.86 -29.77
C ILE A 344 22.11 0.97 -29.75
N VAL A 345 22.72 0.32 -28.78
CA VAL A 345 24.17 0.20 -28.60
C VAL A 345 24.60 -1.16 -29.14
N ASP A 346 25.13 -1.17 -30.37
CA ASP A 346 25.63 -2.39 -31.01
C ASP A 346 27.16 -2.35 -31.15
N PRO A 347 27.92 -3.12 -30.35
CA PRO A 347 29.38 -3.12 -30.38
C PRO A 347 29.96 -3.77 -31.64
N ARG A 348 29.12 -4.42 -32.45
CA ARG A 348 29.50 -4.97 -33.76
C ARG A 348 29.44 -3.89 -34.84
N LYS A 349 28.64 -2.83 -34.64
CA LYS A 349 28.47 -1.71 -35.58
C LYS A 349 29.33 -0.52 -35.18
N ASP A 350 29.29 -0.11 -33.91
CA ASP A 350 30.17 0.93 -33.38
C ASP A 350 31.45 0.27 -32.84
N THR A 351 32.54 0.37 -33.59
CA THR A 351 33.86 -0.19 -33.20
C THR A 351 34.74 0.82 -32.47
N SER A 352 34.23 2.01 -32.14
CA SER A 352 35.02 3.07 -31.48
C SER A 352 35.59 2.64 -30.12
N TRP A 353 34.92 1.72 -29.43
CA TRP A 353 35.38 1.13 -28.17
C TRP A 353 36.76 0.49 -28.25
N MET A 354 37.18 0.01 -29.43
CA MET A 354 38.50 -0.61 -29.63
C MET A 354 39.66 0.38 -29.49
N ASN A 355 39.40 1.68 -29.72
CA ASN A 355 40.42 2.73 -29.79
C ASN A 355 40.24 3.82 -28.73
N VAL A 356 39.24 3.70 -27.85
CA VAL A 356 39.01 4.66 -26.77
C VAL A 356 40.07 4.48 -25.68
N SER A 357 40.89 5.50 -25.49
CA SER A 357 41.97 5.50 -24.49
C SER A 357 41.50 5.88 -23.09
N ARG A 358 40.37 6.60 -22.98
CA ARG A 358 39.74 6.99 -21.71
C ARG A 358 38.27 6.64 -21.78
N HIS A 359 37.88 5.52 -21.18
CA HIS A 359 36.49 5.11 -21.04
C HIS A 359 36.10 4.99 -19.57
N VAL A 360 34.80 4.80 -19.33
CA VAL A 360 34.27 4.43 -18.02
C VAL A 360 34.89 3.11 -17.56
N VAL A 361 35.30 3.05 -16.29
CA VAL A 361 35.73 1.80 -15.67
C VAL A 361 34.52 0.86 -15.58
N THR A 362 34.66 -0.39 -16.00
CA THR A 362 33.56 -1.37 -15.99
C THR A 362 33.45 -2.07 -14.63
N ASP A 363 32.44 -2.91 -14.47
CA ASP A 363 32.11 -3.63 -13.22
C ASP A 363 33.04 -4.82 -12.91
N GLY A 364 34.10 -5.00 -13.69
CA GLY A 364 35.12 -6.04 -13.51
C GLY A 364 34.61 -7.47 -13.76
N VAL A 365 33.38 -7.65 -14.25
CA VAL A 365 32.81 -9.00 -14.47
C VAL A 365 33.61 -9.83 -15.48
N HIS A 366 34.34 -9.14 -16.36
CA HIS A 366 35.16 -9.71 -17.42
C HIS A 366 36.67 -9.76 -17.12
N GLU A 367 37.12 -9.42 -15.90
CA GLU A 367 38.56 -9.40 -15.54
C GLU A 367 39.28 -10.75 -15.73
N ARG A 368 38.52 -11.85 -15.67
CA ARG A 368 39.03 -13.22 -15.86
C ARG A 368 38.72 -13.79 -17.24
N ASP A 369 37.94 -13.07 -18.04
CA ASP A 369 37.62 -13.46 -19.41
C ASP A 369 38.76 -12.96 -20.33
N ASN A 370 39.07 -13.70 -21.41
CA ASN A 370 40.11 -13.30 -22.37
C ASN A 370 39.58 -12.25 -23.36
N VAL A 371 39.19 -11.08 -22.83
CA VAL A 371 38.65 -9.97 -23.62
C VAL A 371 39.78 -9.26 -24.38
N ARG A 372 39.59 -9.06 -25.69
CA ARG A 372 40.58 -8.39 -26.56
C ARG A 372 39.87 -7.45 -27.54
N PRO A 373 40.40 -6.24 -27.78
CA PRO A 373 39.90 -5.38 -28.86
C PRO A 373 39.85 -6.15 -30.19
N GLY A 374 38.69 -6.13 -30.85
CA GLY A 374 38.46 -6.83 -32.13
C GLY A 374 38.01 -8.29 -32.06
N ALA A 375 38.01 -8.93 -30.88
CA ALA A 375 37.43 -10.27 -30.76
C ALA A 375 35.89 -10.22 -30.76
N SER A 376 35.25 -11.24 -31.35
CA SER A 376 33.79 -11.33 -31.46
C SER A 376 33.17 -12.31 -30.44
N THR A 377 33.88 -12.61 -29.34
CA THR A 377 33.33 -13.47 -28.28
C THR A 377 32.20 -12.75 -27.53
N PRO A 378 31.20 -13.47 -27.01
CA PRO A 378 30.11 -12.85 -26.23
C PRO A 378 30.63 -11.98 -25.08
N GLU A 379 31.67 -12.42 -24.38
CA GLU A 379 32.29 -11.68 -23.27
C GLU A 379 32.98 -10.40 -23.75
N THR A 380 33.68 -10.45 -24.88
CA THR A 380 34.33 -9.26 -25.45
C THR A 380 33.29 -8.23 -25.89
N LEU A 381 32.24 -8.68 -26.58
CA LEU A 381 31.19 -7.79 -27.03
C LEU A 381 30.38 -7.22 -25.85
N SER A 382 30.17 -8.01 -24.79
CA SER A 382 29.57 -7.53 -23.54
C SER A 382 30.40 -6.44 -22.87
N GLU A 383 31.71 -6.61 -22.75
CA GLU A 383 32.61 -5.55 -22.24
C GLU A 383 32.55 -4.30 -23.13
N ALA A 384 32.53 -4.49 -24.45
CA ALA A 384 32.40 -3.39 -25.40
C ALA A 384 31.09 -2.60 -25.23
N VAL A 385 29.95 -3.27 -24.95
CA VAL A 385 28.68 -2.57 -24.65
C VAL A 385 28.83 -1.65 -23.44
N LYS A 386 29.44 -2.14 -22.34
CA LYS A 386 29.64 -1.36 -21.11
C LYS A 386 30.45 -0.09 -21.38
N ILE A 387 31.52 -0.21 -22.17
CA ILE A 387 32.35 0.92 -22.61
C ILE A 387 31.53 1.90 -23.47
N LEU A 388 30.84 1.40 -24.50
CA LEU A 388 30.05 2.23 -25.41
C LEU A 388 28.90 2.96 -24.69
N LYS A 389 28.25 2.34 -23.70
CA LYS A 389 27.20 2.99 -22.92
C LYS A 389 27.71 4.23 -22.16
N GLY A 390 28.94 4.18 -21.65
CA GLY A 390 29.62 5.35 -21.09
C GLY A 390 29.80 6.46 -22.14
N GLU A 391 30.30 6.10 -23.32
CA GLU A 391 30.49 7.04 -24.43
C GLU A 391 29.17 7.65 -24.94
N TYR A 392 28.14 6.84 -25.08
CA TYR A 392 26.82 7.28 -25.55
C TYR A 392 26.16 8.21 -24.54
N THR A 393 26.41 8.01 -23.25
CA THR A 393 25.97 8.95 -22.20
C THR A 393 26.62 10.33 -22.40
N VAL A 394 27.92 10.38 -22.70
CA VAL A 394 28.63 11.64 -23.00
C VAL A 394 28.08 12.28 -24.28
N ARG A 395 27.89 11.50 -25.35
CA ARG A 395 27.30 11.95 -26.61
C ARG A 395 25.90 12.53 -26.39
N ALA A 396 25.05 11.86 -25.61
CA ALA A 396 23.70 12.33 -25.27
C ALA A 396 23.73 13.69 -24.57
N ILE A 397 24.57 13.84 -23.54
CA ILE A 397 24.73 15.08 -22.77
C ILE A 397 25.16 16.24 -23.69
N GLN A 398 26.16 16.00 -24.54
CA GLN A 398 26.69 17.02 -25.44
C GLN A 398 25.70 17.40 -26.53
N GLN A 399 25.09 16.41 -27.17
CA GLN A 399 24.25 16.62 -28.35
C GLN A 399 22.93 17.31 -28.00
N GLN A 400 22.35 16.95 -26.85
CA GLN A 400 21.13 17.58 -26.35
C GLN A 400 21.40 18.82 -25.49
N LYS A 401 22.69 19.19 -25.31
CA LYS A 401 23.14 20.32 -24.49
C LYS A 401 22.52 20.29 -23.08
N MET A 402 22.52 19.12 -22.46
CA MET A 402 21.84 18.90 -21.19
C MET A 402 22.47 19.78 -20.09
N ASP A 403 21.63 20.58 -19.44
CA ASP A 403 22.00 21.46 -18.35
C ASP A 403 21.71 20.86 -16.98
N GLN A 404 20.67 20.02 -16.89
CA GLN A 404 20.33 19.27 -15.69
C GLN A 404 19.66 17.94 -16.02
N GLY A 405 20.05 16.84 -15.37
CA GLY A 405 19.37 15.56 -15.62
C GLY A 405 19.62 14.47 -14.58
N ILE A 406 18.83 13.41 -14.66
CA ILE A 406 18.99 12.21 -13.83
C ILE A 406 19.49 11.06 -14.71
N ILE A 407 20.51 10.35 -14.26
CA ILE A 407 21.11 9.23 -14.97
C ILE A 407 20.90 7.96 -14.15
N PHE A 408 20.24 6.98 -14.75
CA PHE A 408 19.95 5.70 -14.12
C PHE A 408 20.93 4.62 -14.52
N CYS A 409 21.52 3.97 -13.52
CA CYS A 409 22.35 2.78 -13.67
C CYS A 409 21.73 1.62 -12.87
N ARG A 410 22.05 0.39 -13.28
CA ARG A 410 21.53 -0.81 -12.60
C ARG A 410 22.19 -1.04 -11.24
N THR A 411 23.52 -0.92 -11.15
CA THR A 411 24.24 -1.21 -9.90
C THR A 411 24.88 0.03 -9.28
N LYS A 412 25.18 -0.07 -7.98
CA LYS A 412 25.87 0.97 -7.22
C LYS A 412 27.29 1.22 -7.74
N LEU A 413 27.97 0.14 -8.14
CA LEU A 413 29.31 0.21 -8.70
C LEU A 413 29.29 0.95 -10.05
N ASP A 414 28.31 0.67 -10.90
CA ASP A 414 28.15 1.39 -12.17
C ASP A 414 27.89 2.89 -11.94
N CYS A 415 27.10 3.24 -10.91
CA CYS A 415 26.92 4.63 -10.53
C CYS A 415 28.26 5.30 -10.18
N ASP A 416 29.04 4.68 -9.29
CA ASP A 416 30.33 5.21 -8.83
C ASP A 416 31.35 5.33 -9.98
N ASN A 417 31.42 4.31 -10.83
CA ASN A 417 32.29 4.30 -12.00
C ASN A 417 31.92 5.41 -12.99
N LEU A 418 30.63 5.61 -13.24
CA LEU A 418 30.15 6.65 -14.13
C LEU A 418 30.35 8.06 -13.54
N GLU A 419 30.13 8.25 -12.24
CA GLU A 419 30.42 9.51 -11.54
C GLU A 419 31.88 9.89 -11.68
N ASN A 420 32.77 8.93 -11.44
CA ASN A 420 34.20 9.14 -11.62
C ASN A 420 34.51 9.49 -13.07
N TYR A 421 34.04 8.70 -14.03
CA TYR A 421 34.31 8.92 -15.45
C TYR A 421 33.87 10.32 -15.91
N LEU A 422 32.61 10.70 -15.67
CA LEU A 422 32.05 11.98 -16.08
C LEU A 422 32.75 13.17 -15.40
N ASN A 423 33.04 13.07 -14.10
CA ASN A 423 33.74 14.16 -13.41
C ASN A 423 35.21 14.33 -13.88
N HIS A 424 35.87 13.28 -14.38
CA HIS A 424 37.23 13.36 -14.93
C HIS A 424 37.28 13.89 -16.38
N LEU A 425 36.19 13.80 -17.14
CA LEU A 425 36.13 14.34 -18.50
C LEU A 425 36.09 15.87 -18.55
N GLY A 426 35.54 16.52 -17.52
CA GLY A 426 35.40 17.97 -17.48
C GLY A 426 36.49 18.71 -16.71
N SER A 427 36.46 20.04 -16.82
CA SER A 427 37.31 20.94 -16.03
C SER A 427 36.93 20.90 -14.54
N ARG A 428 37.88 21.12 -13.63
CA ARG A 428 37.57 21.22 -12.19
C ARG A 428 36.74 22.49 -11.91
N GLY A 429 35.63 22.36 -11.20
CA GLY A 429 34.79 23.49 -10.76
C GLY A 429 33.35 23.45 -11.29
N ARG A 430 32.62 24.57 -11.14
CA ARG A 430 31.20 24.68 -11.54
C ARG A 430 31.00 24.65 -13.06
N ASP A 431 32.03 24.94 -13.84
CA ASP A 431 31.97 24.97 -15.30
C ASP A 431 32.11 23.57 -15.93
N ASN A 432 32.25 22.51 -15.11
CA ASN A 432 32.27 21.15 -15.61
C ASN A 432 30.92 20.82 -16.28
N PRO A 433 30.88 20.60 -17.62
CA PRO A 433 29.64 20.28 -18.33
C PRO A 433 29.08 18.91 -17.94
N PHE A 434 29.87 18.06 -17.28
CA PHE A 434 29.53 16.72 -16.83
C PHE A 434 29.50 16.58 -15.29
N SER A 435 29.49 17.71 -14.55
CA SER A 435 29.46 17.66 -13.09
C SER A 435 28.31 16.79 -12.58
N CYS A 436 28.65 15.79 -11.79
CA CYS A 436 27.68 14.80 -11.34
C CYS A 436 27.96 14.32 -9.92
N VAL A 437 26.91 13.81 -9.27
CA VAL A 437 26.99 13.15 -7.96
C VAL A 437 26.16 11.88 -7.93
N CYS A 438 26.55 10.92 -7.09
CA CYS A 438 25.84 9.67 -6.89
C CYS A 438 24.86 9.66 -5.71
N LEU A 439 23.76 8.92 -5.89
CA LEU A 439 22.78 8.60 -4.85
C LEU A 439 22.43 7.11 -4.93
N HIS A 440 22.95 6.32 -3.99
CA HIS A 440 22.65 4.88 -3.81
C HIS A 440 22.91 4.46 -2.36
N SER A 441 22.48 3.25 -1.98
CA SER A 441 22.43 2.81 -0.58
C SER A 441 23.78 2.53 0.09
N ASP A 442 24.89 2.50 -0.64
CA ASP A 442 26.23 2.37 -0.04
C ASP A 442 26.84 3.72 0.36
N ARG A 443 26.28 4.84 -0.14
CA ARG A 443 26.66 6.18 0.31
C ARG A 443 26.13 6.45 1.72
N LYS A 444 26.90 7.18 2.52
CA LYS A 444 26.48 7.55 3.89
C LYS A 444 25.24 8.44 3.83
N ALA A 445 24.34 8.35 4.80
CA ALA A 445 23.10 9.13 4.81
C ALA A 445 23.34 10.65 4.66
N GLN A 446 24.31 11.19 5.39
CA GLN A 446 24.71 12.61 5.30
C GLN A 446 25.24 12.98 3.90
N GLU A 447 25.98 12.08 3.26
CA GLU A 447 26.51 12.27 1.91
C GLU A 447 25.38 12.26 0.87
N ARG A 448 24.42 11.34 0.98
CA ARG A 448 23.23 11.30 0.11
C ARG A 448 22.44 12.60 0.18
N GLN A 449 22.19 13.11 1.39
CA GLN A 449 21.51 14.39 1.60
C GLN A 449 22.31 15.56 1.00
N ALA A 450 23.62 15.61 1.23
CA ALA A 450 24.48 16.65 0.68
C ALA A 450 24.54 16.62 -0.86
N ASN A 451 24.61 15.44 -1.46
CA ASN A 451 24.60 15.25 -2.91
C ASN A 451 23.27 15.67 -3.52
N LEU A 452 22.16 15.26 -2.91
CA LEU A 452 20.82 15.68 -3.32
C LEU A 452 20.67 17.21 -3.27
N GLU A 453 21.18 17.85 -2.21
CA GLU A 453 21.16 19.31 -2.10
C GLU A 453 22.03 20.00 -3.14
N LYS A 454 23.22 19.48 -3.45
CA LYS A 454 24.07 20.01 -4.51
C LYS A 454 23.33 19.98 -5.85
N PHE A 455 22.65 18.88 -6.15
CA PHE A 455 21.86 18.75 -7.37
C PHE A 455 20.65 19.70 -7.38
N LYS A 456 19.86 19.77 -6.29
CA LYS A 456 18.71 20.69 -6.18
C LYS A 456 19.12 22.16 -6.32
N LYS A 457 20.29 22.55 -5.81
CA LYS A 457 20.84 23.92 -5.89
C LYS A 457 21.52 24.21 -7.24
N GLY A 458 21.57 23.26 -8.17
CA GLY A 458 22.26 23.40 -9.47
C GLY A 458 23.78 23.51 -9.36
N ALA A 459 24.36 23.09 -8.24
CA ALA A 459 25.82 23.08 -8.05
C ALA A 459 26.51 21.96 -8.86
N VAL A 460 25.73 20.93 -9.23
CA VAL A 460 26.10 19.86 -10.15
C VAL A 460 24.95 19.64 -11.13
N LYS A 461 25.28 19.24 -12.36
CA LYS A 461 24.30 19.09 -13.45
C LYS A 461 23.58 17.75 -13.43
N PHE A 462 24.23 16.67 -13.02
CA PHE A 462 23.63 15.33 -13.09
C PHE A 462 23.58 14.64 -11.74
N LEU A 463 22.48 13.92 -11.52
CA LEU A 463 22.31 12.99 -10.40
C LEU A 463 22.32 11.57 -10.95
N ILE A 464 23.29 10.76 -10.53
CA ILE A 464 23.41 9.35 -10.93
C ILE A 464 22.83 8.47 -9.82
N CYS A 465 21.88 7.59 -10.14
CA CYS A 465 21.21 6.77 -9.13
C CYS A 465 20.77 5.40 -9.63
N THR A 466 20.51 4.50 -8.67
CA THR A 466 19.79 3.24 -8.91
C THR A 466 18.30 3.41 -8.68
N ASP A 467 17.48 2.46 -9.16
CA ASP A 467 16.02 2.47 -8.98
C ASP A 467 15.58 2.67 -7.53
N VAL A 468 16.17 1.87 -6.63
CA VAL A 468 15.86 1.89 -5.20
C VAL A 468 16.14 3.27 -4.60
N ALA A 469 17.20 3.91 -5.08
CA ALA A 469 17.67 5.18 -4.54
C ALA A 469 16.89 6.38 -5.09
N ALA A 470 16.32 6.25 -6.29
CA ALA A 470 15.52 7.28 -6.93
C ALA A 470 14.05 7.27 -6.47
N ARG A 471 13.56 6.18 -5.89
CA ARG A 471 12.20 6.14 -5.31
C ARG A 471 12.08 7.15 -4.16
N GLY A 472 11.05 7.99 -4.25
CA GLY A 472 10.83 9.09 -3.31
C GLY A 472 11.86 10.22 -3.28
N ILE A 473 12.71 10.41 -4.30
CA ILE A 473 13.48 11.66 -4.39
C ILE A 473 12.55 12.80 -4.85
N ASP A 474 12.47 13.85 -4.05
CA ASP A 474 11.79 15.11 -4.38
C ASP A 474 12.62 15.95 -5.36
N VAL A 475 12.84 15.42 -6.57
CA VAL A 475 13.51 16.14 -7.67
C VAL A 475 12.77 15.89 -8.98
N SER A 476 11.47 16.17 -8.95
CA SER A 476 10.62 16.00 -10.12
C SER A 476 10.62 17.25 -11.02
N GLY A 477 10.40 17.06 -12.32
CA GLY A 477 10.40 18.16 -13.29
C GLY A 477 11.79 18.54 -13.79
N VAL A 478 12.74 17.60 -13.74
CA VAL A 478 14.03 17.72 -14.44
C VAL A 478 13.79 17.63 -15.96
N PRO A 479 14.60 18.32 -16.79
CA PRO A 479 14.39 18.33 -18.25
C PRO A 479 14.85 17.06 -18.94
N PHE A 480 15.84 16.35 -18.38
CA PHE A 480 16.46 15.20 -19.01
C PHE A 480 16.58 13.98 -18.08
N VAL A 481 16.35 12.80 -18.63
CA VAL A 481 16.66 11.49 -18.03
C VAL A 481 17.47 10.66 -19.02
N ILE A 482 18.50 9.97 -18.53
CA ILE A 482 19.24 8.97 -19.30
C ILE A 482 19.16 7.63 -18.56
N ASN A 483 18.63 6.60 -19.21
CA ASN A 483 18.72 5.22 -18.75
C ASN A 483 19.96 4.59 -19.39
N VAL A 484 21.06 4.48 -18.64
CA VAL A 484 22.30 3.84 -19.12
C VAL A 484 22.12 2.34 -19.24
N THR A 485 21.38 1.75 -18.30
CA THR A 485 20.96 0.36 -18.33
C THR A 485 19.45 0.32 -18.27
N LEU A 486 18.80 -0.44 -19.15
CA LEU A 486 17.35 -0.59 -19.12
C LEU A 486 16.93 -1.36 -17.85
N PRO A 487 15.86 -0.97 -17.14
CA PRO A 487 15.41 -1.74 -15.98
C PRO A 487 14.88 -3.12 -16.42
N ASP A 488 15.06 -4.12 -15.56
CA ASP A 488 14.56 -5.48 -15.71
C ASP A 488 13.08 -5.60 -15.38
N GLU A 489 12.54 -4.66 -14.58
CA GLU A 489 11.11 -4.51 -14.34
C GLU A 489 10.53 -3.33 -15.14
N LYS A 490 9.50 -3.61 -15.94
CA LYS A 490 8.79 -2.61 -16.75
C LYS A 490 8.18 -1.45 -15.95
N SER A 491 7.72 -1.68 -14.72
CA SER A 491 7.21 -0.61 -13.85
C SER A 491 8.29 0.40 -13.47
N ASN A 492 9.54 -0.05 -13.31
CA ASN A 492 10.66 0.85 -13.03
C ASN A 492 10.95 1.76 -14.22
N TYR A 493 10.73 1.31 -15.46
CA TYR A 493 10.87 2.17 -16.63
C TYR A 493 9.96 3.39 -16.54
N VAL A 494 8.66 3.17 -16.24
CA VAL A 494 7.67 4.24 -16.06
C VAL A 494 8.08 5.18 -14.93
N HIS A 495 8.58 4.66 -13.82
CA HIS A 495 9.08 5.46 -12.70
C HIS A 495 10.29 6.33 -13.04
N ARG A 496 11.21 5.82 -13.87
CA ARG A 496 12.41 6.53 -14.31
C ARG A 496 12.04 7.69 -15.24
N ILE A 497 11.25 7.41 -16.27
CA ILE A 497 10.86 8.46 -17.24
C ILE A 497 9.88 9.46 -16.61
N GLY A 498 9.07 9.03 -15.63
CA GLY A 498 8.18 9.91 -14.85
C GLY A 498 8.90 10.95 -13.97
N ARG A 499 10.24 10.98 -13.96
CA ARG A 499 11.04 12.05 -13.35
C ARG A 499 11.08 13.31 -14.21
N VAL A 500 10.94 13.16 -15.53
CA VAL A 500 10.78 14.27 -16.48
C VAL A 500 9.29 14.53 -16.74
N GLY A 501 8.97 15.58 -17.50
CA GLY A 501 7.61 15.79 -18.00
C GLY A 501 6.59 16.28 -16.96
N ARG A 502 7.01 16.69 -15.75
CA ARG A 502 6.08 17.18 -14.71
C ARG A 502 5.85 18.69 -14.84
N ALA A 503 4.68 19.16 -14.38
CA ALA A 503 4.28 20.57 -14.36
C ALA A 503 4.28 21.25 -15.75
N GLU A 504 3.70 20.59 -16.76
CA GLU A 504 3.50 21.10 -18.14
C GLU A 504 4.79 21.47 -18.89
N ARG A 505 5.93 20.88 -18.48
CA ARG A 505 7.21 21.03 -19.17
C ARG A 505 7.51 19.78 -19.98
N MET A 506 7.94 19.97 -21.24
CA MET A 506 8.42 18.85 -22.05
C MET A 506 9.73 18.32 -21.47
N GLY A 507 9.75 17.01 -21.23
CA GLY A 507 10.90 16.27 -20.73
C GLY A 507 11.40 15.28 -21.76
N LEU A 508 12.70 15.03 -21.79
CA LEU A 508 13.31 14.01 -22.66
C LEU A 508 13.91 12.88 -21.83
N ALA A 509 13.53 11.65 -22.14
CA ALA A 509 14.13 10.44 -21.60
C ALA A 509 14.83 9.64 -22.72
N ILE A 510 16.14 9.46 -22.61
CA ILE A 510 16.93 8.64 -23.56
C ILE A 510 17.26 7.31 -22.90
N SER A 511 16.94 6.19 -23.54
CA SER A 511 17.30 4.87 -23.06
C SER A 511 18.35 4.22 -23.96
N LEU A 512 19.51 3.88 -23.39
CA LEU A 512 20.56 3.17 -24.09
C LEU A 512 20.31 1.67 -23.96
N VAL A 513 20.08 0.99 -25.08
CA VAL A 513 19.70 -0.42 -25.11
C VAL A 513 20.73 -1.24 -25.87
N ALA A 514 21.33 -2.23 -25.21
CA ALA A 514 22.30 -3.13 -25.81
C ALA A 514 21.65 -3.96 -26.93
N ALA A 515 22.31 -4.07 -28.08
CA ALA A 515 21.84 -4.92 -29.19
C ALA A 515 22.06 -6.42 -28.93
N ILE A 516 22.83 -6.75 -27.89
CA ILE A 516 23.22 -8.10 -27.51
C ILE A 516 23.13 -8.24 -25.97
N PRO A 517 22.99 -9.47 -25.44
CA PRO A 517 23.01 -9.67 -24.00
C PRO A 517 24.34 -9.28 -23.36
N GLU A 518 24.28 -8.62 -22.21
CA GLU A 518 25.45 -8.23 -21.41
C GLU A 518 25.64 -9.21 -20.24
N LYS A 519 26.87 -9.68 -20.01
CA LYS A 519 27.18 -10.42 -18.79
C LYS A 519 27.26 -9.43 -17.64
N VAL A 520 26.53 -9.71 -16.56
CA VAL A 520 26.42 -8.79 -15.42
C VAL A 520 26.41 -9.55 -14.10
N TRP A 521 26.80 -8.89 -13.02
CA TRP A 521 26.59 -9.38 -11.67
C TRP A 521 25.08 -9.46 -11.31
N TYR A 522 24.68 -10.53 -10.61
CA TYR A 522 23.30 -10.77 -10.16
C TYR A 522 23.20 -11.25 -8.70
N HIS A 523 24.19 -12.02 -8.23
CA HIS A 523 24.32 -12.45 -6.82
C HIS A 523 23.09 -13.13 -6.19
N SER A 524 22.27 -13.87 -6.97
CA SER A 524 21.08 -14.57 -6.44
C SER A 524 21.39 -15.57 -5.32
N ASN A 525 22.46 -16.35 -5.47
CA ASN A 525 22.80 -17.46 -4.57
C ASN A 525 24.07 -17.19 -3.74
N CYS A 526 24.52 -15.94 -3.68
CA CYS A 526 25.75 -15.58 -2.98
C CYS A 526 25.48 -15.29 -1.50
N LYS A 527 26.13 -16.02 -0.58
CA LYS A 527 26.01 -15.80 0.89
C LYS A 527 26.32 -14.35 1.31
N ASN A 528 27.28 -13.71 0.64
CA ASN A 528 27.72 -12.35 0.96
C ASN A 528 27.01 -11.28 0.11
N ARG A 529 26.00 -11.66 -0.71
CA ARG A 529 25.23 -10.75 -1.57
C ARG A 529 26.10 -9.76 -2.36
N GLY A 530 27.19 -10.25 -2.93
CA GLY A 530 28.11 -9.48 -3.76
C GLY A 530 29.29 -8.81 -3.07
N ARG A 531 29.33 -8.74 -1.72
CA ARG A 531 30.54 -8.23 -1.03
C ARG A 531 31.75 -9.11 -1.31
N ASN A 532 32.78 -8.50 -1.93
CA ASN A 532 34.03 -9.15 -2.33
C ASN A 532 33.80 -10.47 -3.10
N CYS A 533 32.80 -10.48 -3.99
CA CYS A 533 32.49 -11.64 -4.81
C CYS A 533 33.31 -11.59 -6.10
N TYR A 534 33.98 -12.71 -6.44
CA TYR A 534 34.79 -12.84 -7.65
C TYR A 534 34.35 -14.02 -8.53
N ASN A 535 33.17 -14.61 -8.26
CA ASN A 535 32.67 -15.77 -8.98
C ASN A 535 31.89 -15.34 -10.23
N THR A 536 32.61 -15.09 -11.32
CA THR A 536 32.07 -14.60 -12.59
C THR A 536 31.32 -15.65 -13.42
N ASN A 537 31.16 -16.87 -12.91
CA ASN A 537 30.35 -17.90 -13.57
C ASN A 537 28.87 -17.48 -13.61
N LEU A 538 28.12 -18.09 -14.53
CA LEU A 538 26.68 -17.89 -14.61
C LEU A 538 25.93 -18.58 -13.45
N THR A 539 24.78 -18.05 -13.04
CA THR A 539 24.01 -18.56 -11.89
C THR A 539 23.49 -19.99 -12.09
N ASP A 540 23.19 -20.37 -13.34
CA ASP A 540 22.84 -21.75 -13.72
C ASP A 540 24.01 -22.74 -13.53
N ARG A 541 25.23 -22.23 -13.40
CA ARG A 541 26.47 -22.97 -13.11
C ARG A 541 27.01 -22.67 -11.71
N GLY A 542 26.14 -22.28 -10.77
CA GLY A 542 26.51 -21.98 -9.39
C GLY A 542 27.35 -20.71 -9.21
N GLY A 543 27.39 -19.86 -10.24
CA GLY A 543 28.07 -18.57 -10.23
C GLY A 543 27.21 -17.41 -9.73
N CYS A 544 27.68 -16.18 -9.97
CA CYS A 544 27.03 -14.95 -9.54
C CYS A 544 26.64 -14.00 -10.68
N CYS A 545 26.76 -14.44 -11.93
CA CYS A 545 26.46 -13.64 -13.11
C CYS A 545 25.25 -14.15 -13.91
N ILE A 546 24.64 -13.27 -14.69
CA ILE A 546 23.62 -13.64 -15.69
C ILE A 546 23.94 -12.92 -17.01
N TRP A 547 23.29 -13.37 -18.08
CA TRP A 547 23.17 -12.61 -19.31
C TRP A 547 21.92 -11.72 -19.23
N TYR A 548 22.14 -10.41 -19.17
CA TYR A 548 21.13 -9.38 -19.10
C TYR A 548 20.66 -9.03 -20.51
N ASN A 549 19.41 -9.33 -20.82
CA ASN A 549 18.87 -9.25 -22.18
C ASN A 549 17.99 -8.01 -22.36
N GLU A 550 18.61 -6.85 -22.55
CA GLU A 550 17.87 -5.60 -22.75
C GLU A 550 16.94 -5.57 -23.96
N PRO A 551 17.23 -6.26 -25.09
CA PRO A 551 16.24 -6.40 -26.17
C PRO A 551 14.92 -7.03 -25.71
N GLN A 552 14.98 -8.03 -24.82
CA GLN A 552 13.76 -8.63 -24.25
C GLN A 552 13.05 -7.65 -23.31
N TYR A 553 13.79 -6.99 -22.42
CA TYR A 553 13.21 -6.01 -21.51
C TYR A 553 12.58 -4.81 -22.24
N LEU A 554 13.15 -4.39 -23.38
CA LEU A 554 12.55 -3.38 -24.23
C LEU A 554 11.21 -3.87 -24.80
N SER A 555 11.16 -5.09 -25.33
CA SER A 555 9.91 -5.70 -25.79
C SER A 555 8.86 -5.73 -24.68
N ASP A 556 9.23 -6.17 -23.47
CA ASP A 556 8.33 -6.25 -22.32
C ASP A 556 7.80 -4.87 -21.89
N ILE A 557 8.60 -3.82 -22.06
CA ILE A 557 8.22 -2.42 -21.81
C ILE A 557 7.27 -1.91 -22.90
N GLU A 558 7.58 -2.14 -24.18
CA GLU A 558 6.75 -1.72 -25.32
C GLU A 558 5.38 -2.40 -25.29
N ASP A 559 5.34 -3.70 -24.99
CA ASP A 559 4.11 -4.48 -24.81
C ASP A 559 3.26 -3.92 -23.66
N HIS A 560 3.91 -3.49 -22.58
CA HIS A 560 3.22 -2.95 -21.41
C HIS A 560 2.67 -1.55 -21.61
N LEU A 561 3.39 -0.70 -22.34
CA LEU A 561 2.95 0.64 -22.71
C LEU A 561 2.04 0.63 -23.94
N ASN A 562 1.90 -0.53 -24.60
CA ASN A 562 1.20 -0.71 -25.86
C ASN A 562 1.66 0.31 -26.93
N VAL A 563 2.97 0.55 -27.00
CA VAL A 563 3.60 1.49 -27.93
C VAL A 563 5.01 1.01 -28.30
N THR A 564 5.40 1.19 -29.55
CA THR A 564 6.80 1.05 -29.98
C THR A 564 7.53 2.36 -29.71
N ILE A 565 8.61 2.31 -28.95
CA ILE A 565 9.37 3.51 -28.58
C ILE A 565 10.23 3.93 -29.76
N GLN A 566 10.26 5.23 -30.06
CA GLN A 566 11.05 5.74 -31.19
C GLN A 566 12.52 5.40 -31.03
N GLN A 567 13.08 4.72 -32.02
CA GLN A 567 14.52 4.44 -32.09
C GLN A 567 15.27 5.61 -32.74
N VAL A 568 16.37 6.03 -32.13
CA VAL A 568 17.31 7.03 -32.66
C VAL A 568 18.65 6.40 -33.00
N GLU A 569 19.35 7.03 -33.94
CA GLU A 569 20.67 6.60 -34.40
C GLU A 569 21.77 6.88 -33.34
N PRO A 570 22.93 6.20 -33.42
CA PRO A 570 24.06 6.38 -32.51
C PRO A 570 24.64 7.79 -32.37
N ASP A 571 24.31 8.71 -33.30
CA ASP A 571 24.68 10.11 -33.21
C ASP A 571 23.76 10.92 -32.28
N LEU A 572 22.72 10.28 -31.74
CA LEU A 572 21.76 10.81 -30.78
C LEU A 572 21.12 12.14 -31.24
N LYS A 573 21.02 12.33 -32.56
CA LYS A 573 20.20 13.38 -33.16
C LYS A 573 18.74 12.98 -33.07
N ILE A 574 18.10 13.45 -32.01
CA ILE A 574 16.66 13.26 -31.83
C ILE A 574 15.95 14.14 -32.86
N PRO A 575 15.13 13.56 -33.76
CA PRO A 575 14.32 14.34 -34.68
C PRO A 575 13.45 15.31 -33.88
N ALA A 576 13.37 16.57 -34.32
CA ALA A 576 12.33 17.44 -33.80
C ALA A 576 11.01 16.89 -34.35
N ASP A 577 10.19 16.28 -33.51
CA ASP A 577 8.86 15.82 -33.93
C ASP A 577 8.13 16.97 -34.64
N GLU A 578 7.54 16.67 -35.79
CA GLU A 578 6.81 17.60 -36.66
C GLU A 578 5.59 18.26 -35.98
N PHE A 579 5.34 17.99 -34.70
CA PHE A 579 4.14 18.38 -33.97
C PHE A 579 4.25 19.65 -33.10
N ASP A 580 5.43 20.28 -32.95
CA ASP A 580 5.51 21.60 -32.29
C ASP A 580 6.86 22.27 -32.59
N GLY A 581 6.90 23.13 -33.61
CA GLY A 581 8.10 23.83 -34.08
C GLY A 581 9.07 24.23 -32.94
N LYS A 582 10.21 23.51 -32.87
CA LYS A 582 11.29 23.64 -31.88
C LYS A 582 10.87 23.41 -30.41
N VAL A 583 10.61 22.15 -30.06
CA VAL A 583 10.58 21.73 -28.65
C VAL A 583 11.94 21.99 -28.00
N VAL A 584 11.98 22.92 -27.04
CA VAL A 584 13.12 23.09 -26.13
C VAL A 584 12.76 22.37 -24.82
N TYR A 585 13.39 21.23 -24.56
CA TYR A 585 13.16 20.46 -23.34
C TYR A 585 13.45 21.32 -22.09
N GLY A 586 12.61 21.15 -21.06
CA GLY A 586 12.66 21.98 -19.85
C GLY A 586 11.88 23.30 -19.91
N GLN A 587 11.45 23.75 -21.10
CA GLN A 587 10.55 24.90 -21.21
C GLN A 587 9.08 24.48 -21.04
N LYS A 588 8.27 25.40 -20.50
CA LYS A 588 6.81 25.24 -20.51
C LYS A 588 6.31 25.31 -21.95
N ARG A 589 5.36 24.45 -22.32
CA ARG A 589 4.75 24.47 -23.66
C ARG A 589 4.17 25.87 -23.93
N LYS A 590 4.74 26.59 -24.91
CA LYS A 590 4.19 27.86 -25.41
C LYS A 590 3.15 27.55 -26.48
N GLU A 591 2.04 26.96 -26.05
CA GLU A 591 0.70 27.02 -26.64
C GLU A 591 -0.15 25.90 -26.01
N MET A 592 -1.37 26.27 -25.59
CA MET A 592 -2.29 25.53 -24.71
C MET A 592 -1.83 25.32 -23.26
N GLY A 593 -1.75 26.39 -22.48
CA GLY A 593 -1.46 26.29 -21.04
C GLY A 593 -1.78 27.58 -20.31
N SER A 594 -2.97 27.62 -19.75
CA SER A 594 -3.54 28.73 -19.00
C SER A 594 -2.65 29.11 -17.81
N SER A 595 -2.47 30.42 -17.51
CA SER A 595 -1.65 30.87 -16.38
C SER A 595 -2.07 30.20 -15.05
N TYR A 596 -1.24 30.20 -14.01
CA TYR A 596 -1.58 29.60 -12.70
C TYR A 596 -2.93 30.11 -12.15
N ALA A 597 -3.27 31.38 -12.40
CA ALA A 597 -4.56 31.98 -12.09
C ALA A 597 -5.73 31.35 -12.87
N THR A 598 -5.46 30.92 -14.09
CA THR A 598 -6.43 30.30 -14.98
C THR A 598 -6.67 28.82 -14.63
N HIS A 599 -5.66 28.10 -14.13
CA HIS A 599 -5.87 26.74 -13.61
C HIS A 599 -6.68 26.75 -12.30
N THR A 600 -6.45 27.74 -11.43
CA THR A 600 -7.32 27.94 -10.24
C THR A 600 -8.75 28.26 -10.67
N ALA A 601 -8.94 29.07 -11.71
CA ALA A 601 -10.26 29.38 -12.27
C ALA A 601 -10.92 28.17 -12.97
N GLN A 602 -10.15 27.31 -13.63
CA GLN A 602 -10.64 26.07 -14.25
C GLN A 602 -11.02 25.00 -13.23
N MET A 603 -10.27 24.89 -12.13
CA MET A 603 -10.58 23.95 -11.05
C MET A 603 -11.62 24.50 -10.07
N ALA A 604 -11.85 25.81 -10.02
CA ALA A 604 -12.83 26.42 -9.11
C ALA A 604 -14.24 25.80 -9.21
N PRO A 605 -14.80 25.54 -10.42
CA PRO A 605 -16.08 24.83 -10.53
C PRO A 605 -16.04 23.42 -9.94
N ALA A 606 -14.98 22.64 -10.23
CA ALA A 606 -14.84 21.27 -9.73
C ALA A 606 -14.63 21.25 -8.21
N VAL A 607 -13.86 22.18 -7.65
CA VAL A 607 -13.66 22.34 -6.20
C VAL A 607 -14.95 22.81 -5.54
N GLN A 608 -15.72 23.71 -6.15
CA GLN A 608 -17.03 24.11 -5.67
C GLN A 608 -18.03 22.95 -5.70
N GLU A 609 -18.01 22.14 -6.73
CA GLU A 609 -18.84 20.94 -6.84
C GLU A 609 -18.45 19.90 -5.79
N LEU A 610 -17.15 19.64 -5.60
CA LEU A 610 -16.64 18.78 -4.53
C LEU A 610 -17.04 19.29 -3.14
N ALA A 611 -16.88 20.59 -2.89
CA ALA A 611 -17.31 21.20 -1.64
C ALA A 611 -18.83 21.14 -1.45
N ALA A 612 -19.62 21.25 -2.52
CA ALA A 612 -21.06 21.09 -2.48
C ALA A 612 -21.45 19.63 -2.22
N LEU A 613 -20.77 18.65 -2.83
CA LEU A 613 -20.96 17.22 -2.60
C LEU A 613 -20.55 16.82 -1.19
N GLU A 614 -19.43 17.33 -0.69
CA GLU A 614 -18.98 17.16 0.70
C GLU A 614 -20.02 17.75 1.66
N LYS A 615 -20.42 19.01 1.45
CA LYS A 615 -21.46 19.67 2.25
C LYS A 615 -22.77 18.89 2.21
N LYS A 616 -23.17 18.37 1.04
CA LYS A 616 -24.38 17.55 0.89
C LYS A 616 -24.24 16.23 1.63
N SER A 617 -23.09 15.57 1.55
CA SER A 617 -22.79 14.33 2.27
C SER A 617 -22.83 14.56 3.79
N GLN A 618 -22.15 15.60 4.28
CA GLN A 618 -22.17 16.02 5.69
C GLN A 618 -23.58 16.42 6.14
N SER A 619 -24.34 17.13 5.30
CA SER A 619 -25.71 17.53 5.61
C SER A 619 -26.65 16.33 5.66
N ILE A 620 -26.51 15.36 4.75
CA ILE A 620 -27.25 14.10 4.77
C ILE A 620 -26.88 13.29 6.01
N PHE A 621 -25.60 13.25 6.37
CA PHE A 621 -25.13 12.63 7.60
C PHE A 621 -25.76 13.30 8.83
N ILE A 622 -25.68 14.62 8.96
CA ILE A 622 -26.31 15.36 10.07
C ILE A 622 -27.84 15.18 10.05
N GLN A 623 -28.50 15.20 8.89
CA GLN A 623 -29.94 14.95 8.81
C GLN A 623 -30.33 13.54 9.24
N ARG A 624 -29.54 12.53 8.83
CA ARG A 624 -29.78 11.14 9.24
C ARG A 624 -29.52 10.90 10.71
N TYR A 625 -28.52 11.57 11.29
CA TYR A 625 -28.01 11.25 12.63
C TYR A 625 -28.37 12.26 13.73
N TYR A 626 -28.68 13.53 13.40
CA TYR A 626 -28.98 14.59 14.39
C TYR A 626 -30.40 15.17 14.29
N LEU A 627 -31.05 15.16 13.12
CA LEU A 627 -32.38 15.78 12.95
C LEU A 627 -33.57 14.82 13.12
N LYS A 628 -33.32 13.52 13.36
CA LYS A 628 -34.39 12.60 13.79
C LYS A 628 -34.89 12.87 15.23
N ASP A 629 -34.16 13.65 16.02
CA ASP A 629 -34.50 13.96 17.42
C ASP A 629 -35.42 15.20 17.57
N GLN A 630 -35.85 15.83 16.47
CA GLN A 630 -36.72 17.03 16.51
C GLN A 630 -38.20 16.78 16.19
N SER A 631 -38.68 15.53 16.23
CA SER A 631 -40.13 15.26 16.17
C SER A 631 -40.87 15.53 17.49
N PHE A 632 -40.22 16.12 18.51
CA PHE A 632 -40.82 16.47 19.80
C PHE A 632 -41.29 17.94 19.94
N LEU A 633 -41.33 18.72 18.85
CA LEU A 633 -41.75 20.14 18.89
C LEU A 633 -42.86 20.51 17.88
N ARG A 634 -43.80 19.60 17.61
CA ARG A 634 -45.11 19.95 17.04
C ARG A 634 -46.26 19.22 17.70
#